data_AF-A0A1V4HTJ2-F1
#
_entry.id   AF-A0A1V4HTJ2-F1
#
_cell.length_a   1.000
_cell.length_b   1.000
_cell.length_c   1.000
_cell.angle_alpha   90.00
_cell.angle_beta   90.00
_cell.angle_gamma   90.00
#
_symmetry.space_group_name_H-M   'P 1'
#
loop_
_entity.id
_entity.type
_entity.pdbx_description
1 polymer ?
#
loop_
_entity_poly.entity_id
_entity_poly.type
_entity_poly.pdbx_seq_one_letter_code
_entity_poly.pdbx_strand_id
1 'polypeptide(L)' 'MDFRTAYKMVIKNELENLIDENRLSLDSEKLEALVNVLHEDEEFLRNLNNKIEEYLVDFGDNYEL' A
#
# COMPACT_ATOMS: atom_id res chain seq x y z
N MET A 1 -15.71 7.94 -4.64
CA MET A 1 -14.49 7.17 -4.98
C MET A 1 -14.54 5.90 -4.16
N ASP A 2 -14.45 4.72 -4.78
CA ASP A 2 -14.54 3.44 -4.08
C ASP A 2 -13.24 3.15 -3.30
N PHE A 3 -13.33 2.53 -2.13
CA PHE A 3 -12.18 2.18 -1.27
C PHE A 3 -11.17 1.32 -2.02
N ARG A 4 -11.64 0.41 -2.90
CA ARG A 4 -10.75 -0.40 -3.75
C ARG A 4 -9.88 0.45 -4.68
N THR A 5 -10.45 1.53 -5.22
CA THR A 5 -9.69 2.45 -6.10
C THR A 5 -8.64 3.23 -5.30
N ALA A 6 -8.97 3.65 -4.08
CA ALA A 6 -8.02 4.31 -3.19
C ALA A 6 -6.86 3.38 -2.80
N TYR A 7 -7.14 2.13 -2.42
CA TYR A 7 -6.11 1.14 -2.13
C TYR A 7 -5.21 0.87 -3.32
N LYS A 8 -5.78 0.74 -4.52
CA LYS A 8 -5.00 0.54 -5.74
C LYS A 8 -3.97 1.65 -5.96
N MET A 9 -4.36 2.90 -5.72
CA MET A 9 -3.46 4.06 -5.85
C MET A 9 -2.35 4.05 -4.79
N VAL A 10 -2.68 3.74 -3.52
CA VAL A 10 -1.70 3.67 -2.44
C VAL A 10 -0.68 2.57 -2.67
N ILE A 11 -1.14 1.36 -3.04
CA ILE A 11 -0.26 0.22 -3.32
C ILE A 11 0.67 0.54 -4.49
N LYS A 12 0.13 1.13 -5.57
CA LYS A 12 0.92 1.52 -6.74
C LYS A 12 2.00 2.54 -6.36
N ASN A 13 1.63 3.60 -5.66
CA ASN A 13 2.55 4.66 -5.25
C ASN A 13 3.70 4.11 -4.38
N GLU A 14 3.42 3.21 -3.43
CA GLU A 14 4.52 2.67 -2.60
C GLU A 14 5.44 1.70 -3.33
N LEU A 15 4.90 0.92 -4.27
CA LEU A 15 5.75 0.07 -5.10
C LEU A 15 6.62 0.90 -6.05
N GLU A 16 6.11 2.02 -6.58
CA GLU A 16 6.90 2.99 -7.37
C GLU A 16 8.02 3.62 -6.53
N ASN A 17 7.74 4.07 -5.31
CA ASN A 17 8.75 4.57 -4.38
C ASN A 17 9.87 3.54 -4.13
N LEU A 18 9.52 2.28 -3.90
CA LEU A 18 10.50 1.21 -3.67
C LEU A 18 11.36 0.92 -4.91
N ILE A 19 10.81 1.11 -6.11
CA ILE A 19 11.56 1.01 -7.37
C ILE A 19 12.53 2.18 -7.49
N ASP A 20 12.07 3.40 -7.24
CA ASP A 20 12.89 4.61 -7.30
C ASP A 20 14.04 4.60 -6.28
N GLU A 21 13.81 4.00 -5.10
CA GLU A 21 14.84 3.76 -4.07
C GLU A 21 15.83 2.63 -4.44
N ASN A 22 15.69 1.99 -5.61
CA ASN A 22 16.43 0.78 -6.02
C ASN A 22 16.29 -0.41 -5.04
N ARG A 23 15.24 -0.42 -4.21
CA ARG A 23 14.95 -1.50 -3.25
C ARG A 23 14.12 -2.61 -3.89
N LEU A 24 13.54 -2.32 -5.05
CA LEU A 24 12.70 -3.23 -5.82
C LEU A 24 13.09 -3.09 -7.29
N SER A 25 13.43 -4.20 -7.94
CA SER A 25 13.69 -4.20 -9.39
C SER A 25 12.48 -4.79 -10.11
N LEU A 26 11.45 -3.97 -10.27
CA LEU A 26 10.21 -4.32 -10.97
C LEU A 26 10.04 -3.41 -12.18
N ASP A 27 9.75 -4.00 -13.34
CA ASP A 27 9.34 -3.24 -14.53
C ASP A 27 7.87 -2.81 -14.40
N SER A 28 7.46 -1.81 -15.19
CA SER A 28 6.12 -1.23 -15.10
C SER A 28 5.00 -2.24 -15.35
N GLU A 29 5.24 -3.22 -16.23
CA GLU A 29 4.23 -4.24 -16.56
C GLU A 29 3.97 -5.18 -15.37
N LYS A 30 5.03 -5.63 -14.71
CA LYS A 30 4.91 -6.46 -13.50
C LYS A 30 4.39 -5.67 -12.31
N LEU A 31 4.72 -4.39 -12.20
CA LEU A 31 4.14 -3.49 -11.20
C LEU A 31 2.62 -3.43 -11.37
N GLU A 32 2.14 -3.16 -12.59
CA GLU A 32 0.71 -3.10 -12.88
C GLU A 32 0.01 -4.44 -12.58
N ALA A 33 0.63 -5.56 -12.97
CA ALA A 33 0.12 -6.90 -12.68
C ALA A 33 0.04 -7.18 -11.18
N LEU A 34 1.08 -6.81 -10.42
CA LEU A 34 1.13 -6.98 -8.97
C LEU A 34 0.07 -6.15 -8.26
N VAL A 35 -0.08 -4.87 -8.63
CA VAL A 35 -1.14 -3.99 -8.12
C VAL A 35 -2.52 -4.58 -8.42
N ASN A 36 -2.72 -5.12 -9.63
CA ASN A 36 -3.97 -5.75 -10.03
C ASN A 36 -4.29 -7.01 -9.21
N VAL A 37 -3.29 -7.78 -8.79
CA VAL A 37 -3.52 -8.93 -7.90
C VAL A 37 -3.80 -8.46 -6.47
N LEU A 38 -2.97 -7.55 -5.94
CA LEU A 38 -3.05 -7.12 -4.53
C LEU A 38 -4.32 -6.35 -4.19
N HIS A 39 -4.89 -5.57 -5.13
CA HIS A 39 -6.13 -4.83 -4.87
C HIS A 39 -7.40 -5.70 -4.92
N GLU A 40 -7.30 -6.95 -5.38
CA GLU A 40 -8.39 -7.93 -5.35
C GLU A 40 -8.27 -8.90 -4.18
N ASP A 41 -7.09 -8.99 -3.56
CA ASP A 41 -6.83 -9.82 -2.38
C ASP A 41 -7.40 -9.18 -1.10
N GLU A 42 -8.53 -9.72 -0.65
CA GLU A 42 -9.23 -9.24 0.55
C GLU A 42 -8.41 -9.43 1.84
N GLU A 43 -7.55 -10.45 1.91
CA GLU A 43 -6.70 -10.68 3.08
C GLU A 43 -5.58 -9.65 3.12
N PHE A 44 -4.95 -9.39 1.97
CA PHE A 44 -3.95 -8.34 1.83
C PHE A 44 -4.53 -6.96 2.20
N LEU A 45 -5.70 -6.61 1.67
CA LEU A 45 -6.34 -5.32 1.97
C LEU A 45 -6.70 -5.19 3.46
N ARG A 46 -7.16 -6.27 4.10
CA ARG A 46 -7.44 -6.27 5.54
C ARG A 46 -6.17 -6.09 6.37
N ASN A 47 -5.10 -6.80 6.02
CA ASN A 47 -3.81 -6.65 6.68
C ASN A 47 -3.22 -5.25 6.48
N LEU A 48 -3.38 -4.67 5.29
CA LEU A 48 -2.96 -3.30 5.00
C LEU A 48 -3.74 -2.29 5.85
N ASN A 49 -5.07 -2.43 5.94
CA ASN A 49 -5.90 -1.56 6.77
C ASN A 49 -5.51 -1.66 8.26
N ASN A 50 -5.33 -2.89 8.78
CA ASN A 50 -4.92 -3.10 10.17
C ASN A 50 -3.56 -2.44 10.46
N LYS A 51 -2.59 -2.57 9.54
CA LYS A 51 -1.28 -1.91 9.69
C LYS A 51 -1.38 -0.40 9.65
N ILE A 52 -2.25 0.17 8.82
CA ILE A 52 -2.48 1.61 8.77
C ILE A 52 -3.11 2.07 10.10
N GLU A 53 -4.09 1.34 10.62
CA GLU A 53 -4.69 1.63 11.92
C GLU A 53 -3.65 1.58 13.06
N GLU A 54 -2.82 0.52 13.10
CA GLU A 54 -1.70 0.41 14.06
C GLU A 54 -0.74 1.60 13.93
N TYR A 55 -0.34 1.96 12.72
CA TYR A 55 0.58 3.07 12.48
C TYR A 55 0.00 4.42 12.89
N LEU A 56 -1.31 4.63 12.69
CA LEU A 56 -2.01 5.85 13.10
C LEU A 56 -2.17 5.93 14.62
N VAL A 57 -2.42 4.80 15.29
CA VAL A 57 -2.45 4.71 16.75
C VAL A 57 -1.06 5.01 17.32
N ASP A 58 -0.02 4.34 16.82
CA ASP A 58 1.36 4.59 17.23
C ASP A 58 1.78 6.04 16.94
N PHE A 59 1.33 6.64 15.83
CA PHE A 59 1.58 8.04 15.53
C PHE A 59 0.85 8.98 16.50
N GLY A 60 -0.41 8.71 16.82
CA GLY A 60 -1.17 9.48 17.81
C GLY A 60 -0.52 9.42 19.20
N ASP A 61 -0.09 8.23 19.62
CA ASP A 61 0.58 8.00 20.90
C ASP A 61 1.95 8.68 20.97
N ASN A 62 2.72 8.69 19.87
CA ASN A 62 4.06 9.31 19.83
C ASN A 62 4.04 10.84 19.68
N TYR A 63 2.94 11.43 19.22
CA TYR A 63 2.81 12.87 19.01
C TYR A 63 1.81 13.56 19.96
N GLU A 64 1.28 12.84 20.96
CA GLU A 64 0.33 13.32 21.99
C GLU A 64 -0.83 14.17 21.40
N LEU A 65 -1.61 13.57 20.49
CA LEU A 65 -2.91 14.12 20.10
C LEU A 65 -4.05 13.64 21.02
#